data_AF-A0A2C9KKR2-F1
#
_entry.id   AF-A0A2C9KKR2-F1
#
_cell.length_a   1.000
_cell.length_b   1.000
_cell.length_c   1.000
_cell.angle_alpha   90.00
_cell.angle_beta   90.00
_cell.angle_gamma   90.00
#
_symmetry.space_group_name_H-M   'P 1'
#
loop_
_entity.id
_entity.type
_entity.pdbx_description
1 polymer ?
#
loop_
_entity_poly.entity_id
_entity_poly.type
_entity_poly.pdbx_seq_one_letter_code
_entity_poly.pdbx_strand_id
1 'polypeptide(L)'
;MLELLPKERRAIVEQLKTFLWSTSLLFLCFIAYVTRQLSWHYTQLTLSLISLYVVVLWWVTDESLPWLFAANKLKEAEVLLQKIARINKVNYENVSNILKNNFVQFESYASPDTQLSGAGQSGDGTKKAKQEDHVMVFLKNRHLLKLTLISSFLSFTVTMVYEGLLMMSPNLTEDFYLGFVLGVVTEFPATVLFSFLINRIGRKKCIYIFQILAGVLLLVSTVLSNTPLSDNIPGRYWVSLVTSLIGRLAFSVSYSSVVLYVTELFPTSVRKCLKTL
;
A
#
# COMPACT_ATOMS: atom_id res chain seq x y z
N MET A 1 8.00 -2.97 7.91
CA MET A 1 8.95 -3.58 6.96
C MET A 1 9.55 -2.58 5.95
N LEU A 2 8.75 -1.77 5.23
CA LEU A 2 9.26 -0.80 4.23
C LEU A 2 10.31 0.22 4.73
N GLU A 3 10.37 0.46 6.04
CA GLU A 3 11.27 1.43 6.68
C GLU A 3 12.71 0.95 6.81
N LEU A 4 12.91 -0.36 6.95
CA LEU A 4 14.24 -0.98 7.09
C LEU A 4 14.95 -1.11 5.74
N LEU A 5 14.25 -0.81 4.63
CA LEU A 5 14.74 -1.05 3.29
C LEU A 5 15.19 0.25 2.61
N PRO A 6 16.35 0.22 1.90
CA PRO A 6 16.83 1.34 1.11
C PRO A 6 15.76 1.81 0.11
N LYS A 7 15.74 3.12 -0.18
CA LYS A 7 14.76 3.75 -1.10
C LYS A 7 14.67 3.03 -2.45
N GLU A 8 15.79 2.50 -2.94
CA GLU A 8 15.92 1.75 -4.18
C GLU A 8 15.14 0.41 -4.19
N ARG A 9 15.03 -0.26 -3.03
CA ARG A 9 14.32 -1.55 -2.91
C ARG A 9 12.85 -1.41 -2.53
N ARG A 10 12.38 -0.19 -2.21
CA ARG A 10 10.98 0.04 -1.80
C ARG A 10 9.99 -0.29 -2.91
N ALA A 11 10.32 0.04 -4.15
CA ALA A 11 9.49 -0.30 -5.31
C ALA A 11 9.33 -1.81 -5.48
N ILE A 12 10.37 -2.61 -5.22
CA ILE A 12 10.33 -4.08 -5.30
C ILE A 12 9.40 -4.66 -4.23
N VAL A 13 9.45 -4.13 -3.01
CA VAL A 13 8.60 -4.58 -1.89
C VAL A 13 7.14 -4.27 -2.16
N GLU A 14 6.88 -3.09 -2.72
CA GLU A 14 5.54 -2.72 -3.14
C GLU A 14 5.02 -3.61 -4.26
N GLN A 15 5.86 -3.94 -5.24
CA GLN A 15 5.52 -4.90 -6.29
C GLN A 15 5.18 -6.26 -5.69
N LEU A 16 5.99 -6.78 -4.77
CA LEU A 16 5.73 -8.06 -4.10
C LEU A 16 4.39 -8.04 -3.35
N LYS A 17 4.06 -6.93 -2.68
CA LYS A 17 2.77 -6.74 -2.02
C LYS A 17 1.62 -6.79 -3.03
N THR A 18 1.74 -6.11 -4.16
CA THR A 18 0.71 -6.13 -5.20
C THR A 18 0.57 -7.52 -5.83
N PHE A 19 1.67 -8.23 -6.11
CA PHE A 19 1.63 -9.60 -6.60
C PHE A 19 0.92 -10.55 -5.63
N LEU A 20 1.23 -10.46 -4.34
CA LEU A 20 0.56 -11.25 -3.29
C LEU A 20 -0.94 -10.94 -3.24
N TRP A 21 -1.31 -9.67 -3.35
CA TRP A 21 -2.70 -9.24 -3.42
C TRP A 21 -3.43 -9.85 -4.62
N SER A 22 -2.93 -9.68 -5.85
CA SER A 22 -3.55 -10.23 -7.05
C SER A 22 -3.62 -11.76 -7.02
N THR A 23 -2.58 -12.43 -6.52
CA THR A 23 -2.57 -13.89 -6.35
C THR A 23 -3.64 -14.35 -5.35
N SER A 24 -3.84 -13.60 -4.26
CA SER A 24 -4.88 -13.90 -3.28
C SER A 24 -6.29 -13.77 -3.87
N LEU A 25 -6.52 -12.79 -4.76
CA LEU A 25 -7.80 -12.64 -5.47
C LEU A 25 -8.05 -13.77 -6.47
N LEU A 26 -7.03 -14.23 -7.19
CA LEU A 26 -7.16 -15.41 -8.06
C LEU A 26 -7.48 -16.66 -7.25
N PHE A 27 -6.83 -16.84 -6.10
CA PHE A 27 -7.09 -17.96 -5.21
C PHE A 27 -8.51 -17.90 -4.62
N LEU A 28 -8.97 -16.70 -4.25
CA LEU A 28 -10.35 -16.47 -3.82
C LEU A 28 -11.35 -16.86 -4.92
N CYS A 29 -11.08 -16.44 -6.17
CA CYS A 29 -11.92 -16.80 -7.32
C CYS A 29 -11.94 -18.31 -7.56
N PHE A 30 -10.80 -18.99 -7.41
CA PHE A 30 -10.70 -20.44 -7.51
C PHE A 30 -11.56 -21.15 -6.46
N ILE A 31 -11.46 -20.74 -5.19
CA ILE A 31 -12.30 -21.29 -4.11
C ILE A 31 -13.77 -21.05 -4.44
N ALA A 32 -14.13 -19.82 -4.81
CA ALA A 32 -15.50 -19.45 -5.15
C ALA A 32 -16.05 -20.23 -6.36
N TYR A 33 -15.18 -20.67 -7.29
CA TYR A 33 -15.55 -21.51 -8.42
C TYR A 33 -15.82 -22.95 -8.00
N VAL A 34 -14.96 -23.52 -7.15
CA VAL A 34 -15.12 -24.89 -6.63
C VAL A 34 -16.36 -24.98 -5.73
N THR A 35 -16.61 -23.97 -4.89
CA THR A 35 -17.78 -23.93 -4.00
C THR A 35 -19.03 -23.39 -4.68
N ARG A 36 -19.02 -23.15 -6.00
CA ARG A 36 -20.15 -22.56 -6.74
C ARG A 36 -21.46 -23.35 -6.60
N GLN A 37 -21.36 -24.68 -6.49
CA GLN A 37 -22.52 -25.56 -6.34
C GLN A 37 -23.02 -25.63 -4.89
N LEU A 38 -22.19 -25.24 -3.92
CA LEU A 38 -22.53 -25.20 -2.51
C LEU A 38 -23.14 -23.83 -2.16
N SER A 39 -23.89 -23.76 -1.06
CA SER A 39 -24.39 -22.47 -0.56
C SER A 39 -23.23 -21.52 -0.23
N TRP A 40 -23.44 -20.21 -0.43
CA TRP A 40 -22.45 -19.15 -0.16
C TRP A 40 -21.84 -19.19 1.26
N HIS A 41 -22.58 -19.73 2.24
CA HIS A 41 -22.11 -19.97 3.60
C HIS A 41 -20.84 -20.83 3.66
N TYR A 42 -20.74 -21.87 2.82
CA TYR A 42 -19.55 -22.73 2.76
C TYR A 42 -18.35 -21.97 2.20
N THR A 43 -18.57 -21.11 1.20
CA THR A 43 -17.52 -20.20 0.69
C THR A 43 -17.01 -19.29 1.81
N GLN A 44 -17.92 -18.69 2.58
CA GLN A 44 -17.57 -17.83 3.72
C GLN A 44 -16.81 -18.60 4.82
N LEU A 45 -17.22 -19.84 5.10
CA LEU A 45 -16.58 -20.70 6.09
C LEU A 45 -15.18 -21.11 5.66
N THR A 46 -14.98 -21.53 4.41
CA THR A 46 -13.64 -21.87 3.89
C THR A 46 -12.71 -20.67 3.93
N LEU A 47 -13.18 -19.47 3.55
CA LEU A 47 -12.39 -18.24 3.63
C LEU A 47 -12.01 -17.90 5.08
N SER A 48 -12.93 -18.10 6.03
CA SER A 48 -12.68 -17.90 7.46
C SER A 48 -11.68 -18.92 8.02
N LEU A 49 -11.72 -20.16 7.56
CA LEU A 49 -10.74 -21.18 7.97
C LEU A 49 -9.34 -20.85 7.44
N ILE A 50 -9.24 -20.36 6.21
CA ILE A 50 -7.94 -19.96 5.62
C ILE A 50 -7.37 -18.74 6.36
N SER A 51 -8.21 -17.82 6.82
CA SER A 51 -7.74 -16.64 7.56
C SER A 51 -7.22 -16.96 8.96
N LEU A 52 -7.55 -18.13 9.55
CA LEU A 52 -6.99 -18.57 10.84
C LEU A 52 -5.46 -18.73 10.81
N TYR A 53 -4.85 -18.87 9.63
CA TYR A 53 -3.39 -18.87 9.52
C TYR A 53 -2.75 -17.59 10.09
N VAL A 54 -3.48 -16.46 10.13
CA VAL A 54 -2.99 -15.21 10.74
C VAL A 54 -2.72 -15.38 12.24
N VAL A 55 -3.45 -16.27 12.93
CA VAL A 55 -3.19 -16.59 14.34
C VAL A 55 -1.82 -17.27 14.49
N VAL A 56 -1.46 -18.14 13.55
CA VAL A 56 -0.14 -18.77 13.54
C VAL A 56 0.95 -17.74 13.24
N LEU A 57 0.69 -16.80 12.32
CA LEU A 57 1.63 -15.72 12.03
C LEU A 57 1.95 -14.87 13.26
N TRP A 58 0.97 -14.59 14.12
CA TRP A 58 1.19 -13.83 15.35
C TRP A 58 2.34 -14.43 16.18
N TRP A 59 2.41 -15.75 16.30
CA TRP A 59 3.48 -16.42 17.05
C TRP A 59 4.83 -16.44 16.33
N VAL A 60 4.84 -16.34 15.00
CA VAL A 60 6.06 -16.42 14.19
C VAL A 60 6.67 -15.05 13.95
N THR A 61 5.86 -13.99 13.86
CA THR A 61 6.32 -12.65 13.52
C THR A 61 6.87 -11.92 14.74
N ASP A 62 8.15 -11.54 14.67
CA ASP A 62 8.76 -10.66 15.67
C ASP A 62 8.22 -9.22 15.55
N GLU A 63 8.20 -8.50 16.67
CA GLU A 63 7.81 -7.09 16.69
C GLU A 63 8.77 -6.21 15.87
N SER A 64 8.27 -5.07 15.37
CA SER A 64 9.09 -4.21 14.52
C SER A 64 10.16 -3.46 15.33
N LEU A 65 11.42 -3.49 14.88
CA LEU A 65 12.55 -2.73 15.45
C LEU A 65 12.20 -1.27 15.84
N PRO A 66 11.56 -0.45 14.98
CA PRO A 66 11.21 0.92 15.33
C PRO A 66 10.27 1.04 16.54
N TRP A 67 9.36 0.08 16.72
CA TRP A 67 8.43 0.08 17.86
C TRP A 67 9.18 -0.29 19.15
N LEU A 68 10.08 -1.28 19.10
CA LEU A 68 10.89 -1.69 20.26
C LEU A 68 11.75 -0.53 20.79
N PHE A 69 12.34 0.25 19.89
CA PHE A 69 13.07 1.47 20.27
C PHE A 69 12.15 2.54 20.85
N ALA A 70 10.99 2.81 20.24
CA ALA A 70 10.03 3.79 20.74
C ALA A 70 9.41 3.41 22.10
N ALA A 71 9.24 2.11 22.36
CA ALA A 71 8.75 1.58 23.64
C ALA A 71 9.87 1.46 24.70
N ASN A 72 11.09 1.93 24.41
CA ASN A 72 12.28 1.83 25.25
C ASN A 72 12.65 0.38 25.67
N LYS A 73 12.25 -0.62 24.87
CA LYS A 73 12.53 -2.04 25.09
C LYS A 73 13.87 -2.45 24.46
N LEU A 74 14.96 -1.86 24.94
CA LEU A 74 16.28 -2.00 24.32
C LEU A 74 16.81 -3.44 24.30
N LYS A 75 16.50 -4.25 25.33
CA LYS A 75 16.92 -5.66 25.40
C LYS A 75 16.30 -6.53 24.32
N GLU A 76 15.00 -6.37 24.07
CA GLU A 76 14.28 -7.10 23.02
C GLU A 76 14.76 -6.65 21.63
N ALA A 77 15.02 -5.35 21.46
CA ALA A 77 15.61 -4.82 20.23
C ALA A 77 16.98 -5.44 19.93
N GLU A 78 17.82 -5.63 20.96
CA GLU A 78 19.14 -6.24 20.83
C GLU A 78 19.07 -7.71 20.37
N VAL A 79 18.19 -8.49 20.98
CA VAL A 79 17.96 -9.91 20.60
C VAL A 79 17.50 -10.02 19.14
N LEU A 80 16.56 -9.16 18.74
CA LEU A 80 16.07 -9.11 17.36
C LEU A 80 17.20 -8.72 16.39
N LEU A 81 18.06 -7.77 16.80
CA LEU A 81 19.21 -7.35 16.00
C LEU A 81 20.19 -8.49 15.76
N GLN A 82 20.50 -9.26 16.81
CA GLN A 82 21.38 -10.43 16.72
C GLN A 82 20.79 -11.52 15.82
N LYS A 83 19.46 -11.70 15.84
CA LYS A 83 18.75 -12.62 14.93
C LYS A 83 18.90 -12.17 13.48
N ILE A 84 18.69 -10.88 13.20
CA ILE A 84 18.84 -10.31 11.86
C ILE A 84 20.30 -10.37 11.36
N ALA A 85 21.27 -10.07 12.22
CA ALA A 85 22.70 -10.14 11.90
C ALA A 85 23.13 -11.57 11.54
N ARG A 86 22.61 -12.58 12.27
CA ARG A 86 22.82 -14.00 11.95
C ARG A 86 22.23 -14.39 10.60
N ILE A 87 21.00 -13.98 10.30
CA ILE A 87 20.34 -14.28 9.01
C ILE A 87 21.08 -13.62 7.84
N ASN A 88 21.51 -12.37 8.01
CA ASN A 88 22.21 -11.61 6.98
C ASN A 88 23.72 -11.93 6.91
N LYS A 89 24.24 -12.79 7.78
CA LYS A 89 25.67 -13.15 7.89
C LYS A 89 26.60 -11.94 8.03
N VAL A 90 26.16 -10.90 8.76
CA VAL A 90 26.96 -9.68 9.01
C VAL A 90 27.43 -9.67 10.47
N ASN A 91 28.64 -9.18 10.72
CA ASN A 91 29.18 -9.08 12.09
C ASN A 91 28.32 -8.12 12.93
N TYR A 92 27.83 -8.62 14.07
CA TYR A 92 26.96 -7.92 15.00
C TYR A 92 27.55 -6.59 15.49
N GLU A 93 28.87 -6.54 15.76
CA GLU A 93 29.53 -5.33 16.28
C GLU A 93 29.46 -4.16 15.30
N ASN A 94 29.65 -4.41 14.00
CA ASN A 94 29.51 -3.39 12.96
C ASN A 94 28.07 -2.87 12.87
N VAL A 95 27.06 -3.74 12.99
CA VAL A 95 25.64 -3.35 12.92
C VAL A 95 25.20 -2.61 14.19
N SER A 96 25.65 -3.05 15.37
CA SER A 96 25.45 -2.37 16.66
C SER A 96 26.01 -0.95 16.62
N ASN A 97 27.24 -0.77 16.12
CA ASN A 97 27.89 0.53 16.06
C ASN A 97 27.23 1.46 15.05
N ILE A 98 26.79 0.95 13.89
CA ILE A 98 26.03 1.72 12.90
C ILE A 98 24.68 2.16 13.47
N LEU A 99 23.98 1.29 14.19
CA LEU A 99 22.68 1.64 14.77
C LEU A 99 22.82 2.57 15.98
N LYS A 100 23.82 2.38 16.85
CA LYS A 100 24.18 3.31 17.94
C LYS A 100 24.66 4.67 17.45
N ASN A 101 25.31 4.74 16.29
CA ASN A 101 25.66 6.02 15.67
C ASN A 101 24.45 6.67 14.96
N ASN A 102 23.52 5.86 14.42
CA ASN A 102 22.25 6.32 13.86
C ASN A 102 21.10 6.36 14.90
N PHE A 103 21.40 6.21 16.20
CA PHE A 103 20.40 6.18 17.29
C PHE A 103 19.64 7.51 17.35
N VAL A 104 20.32 8.61 17.00
CA VAL A 104 19.75 9.96 16.84
C VAL A 104 18.62 9.98 15.79
N GLN A 105 18.74 9.16 14.74
CA GLN A 105 17.73 9.09 13.70
C GLN A 105 16.48 8.32 14.17
N PHE A 106 16.62 7.28 15.00
CA PHE A 106 15.48 6.55 15.58
C PHE A 106 14.82 7.30 16.75
N GLU A 107 15.61 8.00 17.58
CA GLU A 107 15.11 8.87 18.66
C GLU A 107 14.32 10.05 18.07
N SER A 108 14.78 10.62 16.96
CA SER A 108 14.05 11.61 16.15
C SER A 108 12.67 11.12 15.64
N TYR A 109 12.48 9.80 15.47
CA TYR A 109 11.18 9.21 15.08
C TYR A 109 10.33 8.81 16.29
N ALA A 110 10.94 8.59 17.46
CA ALA A 110 10.28 8.15 18.68
C ALA A 110 9.86 9.32 19.60
N SER A 111 10.55 10.46 19.55
CA SER A 111 10.23 11.68 20.33
C SER A 111 10.94 12.90 19.71
N PRO A 112 10.22 13.93 19.20
CA PRO A 112 10.83 15.19 18.76
C PRO A 112 11.35 16.08 19.92
N ASP A 113 11.40 15.59 21.16
CA ASP A 113 11.31 16.43 22.35
C ASP A 113 12.63 16.70 23.09
N THR A 114 13.78 16.28 22.57
CA THR A 114 15.06 16.49 23.28
C THR A 114 16.10 17.21 22.43
N GLN A 115 15.80 18.41 21.91
CA GLN A 115 16.83 19.42 21.63
C GLN A 115 16.29 20.83 21.81
N LEU A 116 16.14 21.27 23.07
CA LEU A 116 16.42 22.63 23.54
C LEU A 116 16.09 22.69 25.04
N SER A 117 17.13 22.53 25.88
CA SER A 117 17.31 23.25 27.14
C SER A 117 18.58 22.74 27.80
N GLY A 118 19.68 23.44 27.52
CA GLY A 118 20.77 23.52 28.50
C GLY A 118 20.33 24.44 29.64
N ALA A 119 20.81 24.10 30.84
CA ALA A 119 20.72 24.82 32.11
C ALA A 119 19.46 24.60 32.99
N GLY A 120 19.71 24.01 34.17
CA GLY A 120 19.18 24.52 35.45
C GLY A 120 17.87 23.96 36.00
N GLN A 121 18.01 23.13 37.05
CA GLN A 121 17.19 23.02 38.28
C GLN A 121 15.68 22.63 38.24
N SER A 122 15.41 21.56 39.00
CA SER A 122 14.34 21.34 40.00
C SER A 122 12.88 21.68 39.69
N GLY A 123 11.99 20.69 39.87
CA GLY A 123 10.58 20.95 40.20
C GLY A 123 9.58 19.89 39.72
N ASP A 124 8.89 19.31 40.69
CA ASP A 124 7.77 18.38 40.69
C ASP A 124 6.59 18.68 39.73
N GLY A 125 5.84 17.62 39.36
CA GLY A 125 4.42 17.72 38.97
C GLY A 125 4.06 17.66 37.48
N THR A 126 3.24 16.65 37.13
CA THR A 126 2.24 16.62 36.03
C THR A 126 2.66 16.14 34.63
N LYS A 127 2.93 14.84 34.49
CA LYS A 127 2.94 14.13 33.19
C LYS A 127 1.51 13.79 32.74
N LYS A 128 0.77 14.74 32.13
CA LYS A 128 -0.51 14.40 31.46
C LYS A 128 -1.02 15.35 30.36
N ALA A 129 -0.21 16.27 29.85
CA ALA A 129 -0.61 17.16 28.76
C ALA A 129 0.51 17.34 27.74
N LYS A 130 0.61 16.47 26.72
CA LYS A 130 1.52 16.71 25.57
C LYS A 130 1.24 15.90 24.30
N GLN A 131 0.04 15.34 24.13
CA GLN A 131 -0.33 14.63 22.89
C GLN A 131 -1.27 15.46 21.99
N GLU A 132 -1.93 16.50 22.53
CA GLU A 132 -2.85 17.36 21.79
C GLU A 132 -2.14 18.40 20.89
N ASP A 133 -0.86 18.71 21.12
CA ASP A 133 -0.14 19.74 20.37
C ASP A 133 0.30 19.29 18.96
N HIS A 134 0.52 17.99 18.72
CA HIS A 134 1.06 17.54 17.42
C HIS A 134 0.06 17.69 16.27
N VAL A 135 -1.22 17.47 16.52
CA VAL A 135 -2.28 17.62 15.50
C VAL A 135 -2.52 19.09 15.18
N MET A 136 -2.50 19.96 16.20
CA MET A 136 -2.65 21.41 16.03
C MET A 136 -1.44 22.06 15.36
N VAL A 137 -0.21 21.62 15.65
CA VAL A 137 1.01 22.07 14.95
C VAL A 137 0.98 21.64 13.47
N PHE A 138 0.47 20.44 13.17
CA PHE A 138 0.29 19.97 11.80
C PHE A 138 -0.75 20.79 11.03
N LEU A 139 -1.91 21.06 11.65
CA LEU A 139 -2.98 21.87 11.07
C LEU A 139 -2.56 23.34 10.84
N LYS A 140 -1.65 23.86 11.68
CA LYS A 140 -1.13 25.23 11.57
C LYS A 140 -0.18 25.40 10.37
N ASN A 141 0.49 24.35 9.92
CA ASN A 141 1.37 24.40 8.75
C ASN A 141 0.57 24.24 7.45
N ARG A 142 0.14 25.36 6.86
CA ARG A 142 -0.65 25.40 5.61
C ARG A 142 -0.02 24.64 4.44
N HIS A 143 1.31 24.54 4.37
CA HIS A 143 1.97 23.79 3.30
C HIS A 143 1.80 22.28 3.45
N LEU A 144 2.02 21.74 4.66
CA LEU A 144 1.82 20.31 4.95
C LEU A 144 0.35 19.92 4.86
N LEU A 145 -0.56 20.79 5.31
CA LEU A 145 -1.99 20.55 5.20
C LEU A 145 -2.45 20.47 3.74
N LYS A 146 -2.01 21.40 2.87
CA LYS A 146 -2.30 21.33 1.43
C LYS A 146 -1.82 20.02 0.81
N LEU A 147 -0.59 19.61 1.15
CA LEU A 147 0.01 18.39 0.65
C LEU A 147 -0.76 17.14 1.09
N THR A 148 -1.23 17.14 2.34
CA THR A 148 -2.01 16.05 2.94
C THR A 148 -3.39 15.95 2.33
N LEU A 149 -4.08 17.08 2.15
CA LEU A 149 -5.38 17.11 1.47
C LEU A 149 -5.28 16.59 0.05
N ILE A 150 -4.29 17.03 -0.72
CA ILE A 150 -4.07 16.56 -2.09
C ILE A 150 -3.82 15.04 -2.10
N SER A 151 -2.94 14.55 -1.23
CA SER A 151 -2.63 13.12 -1.17
C SER A 151 -3.81 12.25 -0.71
N SER A 152 -4.66 12.78 0.19
CA SER A 152 -5.86 12.10 0.67
C SER A 152 -6.90 12.02 -0.42
N PHE A 153 -7.10 13.12 -1.16
CA PHE A 153 -7.99 13.15 -2.32
C PHE A 153 -7.56 12.19 -3.43
N LEU A 154 -6.25 12.13 -3.73
CA LEU A 154 -5.70 11.16 -4.68
C LEU A 154 -5.94 9.71 -4.22
N SER A 155 -5.65 9.42 -2.95
CA SER A 155 -5.83 8.07 -2.39
C SER A 155 -7.30 7.66 -2.38
N PHE A 156 -8.20 8.59 -2.03
CA PHE A 156 -9.64 8.38 -2.08
C PHE A 156 -10.12 8.06 -3.50
N THR A 157 -9.72 8.88 -4.48
CA THR A 157 -10.09 8.68 -5.89
C THR A 157 -9.63 7.32 -6.41
N VAL A 158 -8.38 6.96 -6.14
CA VAL A 158 -7.79 5.70 -6.57
C VAL A 158 -8.47 4.50 -5.87
N THR A 159 -8.82 4.61 -4.60
CA THR A 159 -9.53 3.53 -3.89
C THR A 159 -10.94 3.35 -4.45
N MET A 160 -11.66 4.44 -4.69
CA MET A 160 -13.02 4.40 -5.26
C MET A 160 -13.03 3.77 -6.65
N VAL A 161 -12.07 4.11 -7.51
CA VAL A 161 -11.96 3.52 -8.85
C VAL A 161 -11.59 2.04 -8.76
N TYR A 162 -10.71 1.64 -7.83
CA TYR A 162 -10.35 0.24 -7.63
C TYR A 162 -11.58 -0.61 -7.26
N GLU A 163 -12.34 -0.18 -6.26
CA GLU A 163 -13.55 -0.88 -5.84
C GLU A 163 -14.62 -0.88 -6.94
N GLY A 164 -14.81 0.24 -7.63
CA GLY A 164 -15.74 0.32 -8.76
C GLY A 164 -15.37 -0.64 -9.91
N LEU A 165 -14.08 -0.76 -10.23
CA LEU A 165 -13.59 -1.72 -11.22
C LEU A 165 -13.79 -3.16 -10.75
N LEU A 166 -13.60 -3.44 -9.46
CA LEU A 166 -13.79 -4.76 -8.86
C LEU A 166 -15.26 -5.19 -8.90
N MET A 167 -16.19 -4.28 -8.57
CA MET A 167 -17.63 -4.52 -8.68
C MET A 167 -18.10 -4.70 -10.13
N MET A 168 -17.45 -4.03 -11.10
CA MET A 168 -17.78 -4.15 -12.52
C MET A 168 -17.09 -5.33 -13.21
N SER A 169 -16.04 -5.92 -12.63
CA SER A 169 -15.27 -7.03 -13.23
C SER A 169 -16.12 -8.21 -13.70
N PRO A 170 -17.17 -8.64 -12.97
CA PRO A 170 -18.02 -9.73 -13.43
C PRO A 170 -18.84 -9.43 -14.69
N ASN A 171 -19.09 -8.15 -14.97
CA ASN A 171 -19.90 -7.72 -16.11
C ASN A 171 -19.09 -7.59 -17.41
N LEU A 172 -17.79 -7.85 -17.36
CA LEU A 172 -16.91 -7.77 -18.54
C LEU A 172 -17.21 -8.86 -19.56
N THR A 173 -17.66 -10.03 -19.09
CA THR A 173 -17.87 -11.22 -19.89
C THR A 173 -19.18 -11.90 -19.49
N GLU A 174 -19.69 -12.78 -20.34
CA GLU A 174 -20.91 -13.55 -20.05
C GLU A 174 -20.74 -14.44 -18.80
N ASP A 175 -19.54 -14.99 -18.58
CA ASP A 175 -19.19 -15.75 -17.39
C ASP A 175 -18.65 -14.85 -16.27
N PHE A 176 -19.32 -14.87 -15.11
CA PHE A 176 -18.92 -14.12 -13.91
C PHE A 176 -17.44 -14.31 -13.51
N TYR A 177 -17.00 -15.57 -13.44
CA TYR A 177 -15.66 -15.93 -12.99
C TYR A 177 -14.59 -15.54 -14.00
N LEU A 178 -14.89 -15.66 -15.30
CA LEU A 178 -13.97 -15.35 -16.37
C LEU A 178 -13.68 -13.84 -16.40
N GLY A 179 -14.71 -13.00 -16.24
CA GLY A 179 -14.57 -11.55 -16.17
C GLY A 179 -13.75 -11.10 -14.97
N PHE A 180 -13.97 -11.73 -13.81
CA PHE A 180 -13.17 -11.47 -12.61
C PHE A 180 -11.70 -11.88 -12.80
N VAL A 181 -11.43 -13.10 -13.30
CA VAL A 181 -10.06 -13.57 -13.56
C VAL A 181 -9.35 -12.68 -14.56
N LEU A 182 -10.00 -12.31 -15.67
CA LEU A 182 -9.42 -11.37 -16.65
C LEU A 182 -9.06 -10.04 -16.00
N GLY A 183 -9.95 -9.49 -15.17
CA GLY A 183 -9.68 -8.27 -14.41
C GLY A 183 -8.42 -8.38 -13.55
N VAL A 184 -8.31 -9.43 -12.73
CA VAL A 184 -7.16 -9.62 -11.82
C VAL A 184 -5.88 -9.95 -12.59
N VAL A 185 -5.97 -10.74 -13.67
CA VAL A 185 -4.82 -11.08 -14.50
C VAL A 185 -4.17 -9.83 -15.10
N THR A 186 -4.93 -8.76 -15.39
CA THR A 186 -4.36 -7.50 -15.88
C THR A 186 -3.48 -6.77 -14.86
N GLU A 187 -3.56 -7.10 -13.57
CA GLU A 187 -2.70 -6.50 -12.54
C GLU A 187 -1.25 -7.01 -12.62
N PHE A 188 -1.03 -8.27 -13.02
CA PHE A 188 0.31 -8.84 -13.16
C PHE A 188 1.20 -8.15 -14.22
N PRO A 189 0.75 -7.92 -15.47
CA PRO A 189 1.55 -7.17 -16.43
C PRO A 189 1.65 -5.69 -16.02
N ALA A 190 0.65 -5.13 -15.33
CA ALA A 190 0.70 -3.76 -14.84
C ALA A 190 1.81 -3.54 -13.81
N THR A 191 2.03 -4.47 -12.87
CA THR A 191 3.11 -4.36 -11.87
C THR A 191 4.50 -4.44 -12.52
N VAL A 192 4.68 -5.31 -13.52
CA VAL A 192 5.92 -5.38 -14.30
C VAL A 192 6.15 -4.08 -15.08
N LEU A 193 5.10 -3.56 -15.74
CA LEU A 193 5.17 -2.30 -16.47
C LEU A 193 5.53 -1.14 -15.52
N PHE A 194 4.90 -1.08 -14.35
CA PHE A 194 5.20 -0.07 -13.33
C PHE A 194 6.66 -0.10 -12.90
N SER A 195 7.23 -1.28 -12.65
CA SER A 195 8.64 -1.46 -12.29
C SER A 195 9.60 -0.85 -13.32
N PHE A 196 9.31 -1.04 -14.61
CA PHE A 196 10.12 -0.48 -15.68
C PHE A 196 9.95 1.05 -15.82
N LEU A 197 8.71 1.53 -15.69
CA LEU A 197 8.37 2.92 -15.96
C LEU A 197 8.76 3.87 -14.83
N ILE A 198 8.67 3.43 -13.57
CA ILE A 198 8.92 4.29 -12.40
C ILE A 198 10.35 4.83 -12.37
N ASN A 199 11.31 4.03 -12.85
CA ASN A 199 12.73 4.40 -12.92
C ASN A 199 13.04 5.31 -14.12
N ARG A 200 12.21 5.33 -15.16
CA ARG A 200 12.45 6.08 -16.42
C ARG A 200 11.73 7.42 -16.47
N ILE A 201 10.43 7.43 -16.13
CA ILE A 201 9.52 8.57 -16.39
C ILE A 201 9.41 9.50 -15.17
N GLY A 202 9.76 8.98 -13.98
CA GLY A 202 9.66 9.70 -12.72
C GLY A 202 8.26 9.61 -12.10
N ARG A 203 8.23 9.63 -10.76
CA ARG A 203 7.06 9.26 -9.93
C ARG A 203 5.81 10.09 -10.20
N LYS A 204 5.93 11.42 -10.22
CA LYS A 204 4.78 12.32 -10.43
C LYS A 204 4.20 12.20 -11.84
N LYS A 205 5.07 12.03 -12.84
CA LYS A 205 4.67 11.93 -14.25
C LYS A 205 3.89 10.65 -14.52
N CYS A 206 4.32 9.53 -13.94
CA CYS A 206 3.57 8.29 -14.01
C CYS A 206 2.13 8.44 -13.49
N ILE A 207 1.92 9.15 -12.37
CA ILE A 207 0.57 9.30 -11.80
C ILE A 207 -0.38 9.98 -12.79
N TYR A 208 -0.09 11.22 -13.23
CA TYR A 208 -1.08 11.94 -14.04
C TYR A 208 -1.22 11.39 -15.46
N ILE A 209 -0.15 10.87 -16.08
CA ILE A 209 -0.22 10.28 -17.43
C ILE A 209 -1.12 9.04 -17.42
N PHE A 210 -0.87 8.10 -16.50
CA PHE A 210 -1.61 6.86 -16.45
C PHE A 210 -3.04 7.04 -15.92
N GLN A 211 -3.27 8.01 -15.03
CA GLN A 211 -4.61 8.32 -14.55
C GLN A 211 -5.50 8.88 -15.67
N ILE A 212 -4.99 9.82 -16.47
CA ILE A 212 -5.74 10.39 -17.59
C ILE A 212 -5.98 9.32 -18.65
N LEU A 213 -4.93 8.56 -19.01
CA LEU A 213 -5.03 7.48 -19.97
C LEU A 213 -6.07 6.43 -19.55
N ALA A 214 -6.05 5.99 -18.29
CA ALA A 214 -7.02 5.05 -17.76
C ALA A 214 -8.44 5.61 -17.81
N GLY A 215 -8.64 6.86 -17.40
CA GLY A 215 -9.94 7.52 -17.44
C GLY A 215 -10.53 7.59 -18.85
N VAL A 216 -9.71 8.01 -19.84
CA VAL A 216 -10.14 8.08 -21.25
C VAL A 216 -10.49 6.71 -21.79
N LEU A 217 -9.63 5.70 -21.57
CA LEU A 217 -9.88 4.35 -22.08
C LEU A 217 -11.10 3.69 -21.46
N LEU A 218 -11.32 3.86 -20.15
CA LEU A 218 -12.50 3.34 -19.47
C LEU A 218 -13.78 4.04 -19.94
N LEU A 219 -13.75 5.37 -20.13
CA LEU A 219 -14.88 6.10 -20.71
C LEU A 219 -15.20 5.61 -22.12
N VAL A 220 -14.19 5.49 -22.99
CA VAL A 220 -14.36 4.96 -24.35
C VAL A 220 -14.96 3.56 -24.32
N SER A 221 -14.48 2.68 -23.44
CA SER A 221 -15.04 1.33 -23.26
C SER A 221 -16.52 1.35 -22.86
N THR A 222 -16.92 2.22 -21.93
CA THR A 222 -18.33 2.34 -21.52
C THR A 222 -19.23 2.91 -22.61
N VAL A 223 -18.74 3.86 -23.41
CA VAL A 223 -19.49 4.41 -24.55
C VAL A 223 -19.67 3.32 -25.61
N LEU A 224 -18.60 2.57 -25.91
CA LEU A 224 -18.64 1.44 -26.83
C LEU A 224 -19.62 0.36 -26.36
N SER A 225 -19.72 0.06 -25.06
CA SER A 225 -20.60 -0.98 -24.52
C SER A 225 -22.07 -0.56 -24.37
N ASN A 226 -22.38 0.73 -24.29
CA ASN A 226 -23.73 1.21 -23.96
C ASN A 226 -24.45 2.00 -25.07
N THR A 227 -23.75 2.44 -26.12
CA THR A 227 -24.39 3.26 -27.17
C THR A 227 -24.92 2.43 -28.36
N PRO A 228 -26.15 2.71 -28.83
CA PRO A 228 -26.75 2.05 -30.01
C PRO A 228 -26.20 2.56 -31.35
N LEU A 229 -25.37 3.62 -31.37
CA LEU A 229 -24.67 4.10 -32.57
C LEU A 229 -23.62 3.11 -33.11
N SER A 230 -23.34 2.03 -32.36
CA SER A 230 -22.26 1.08 -32.59
C SER A 230 -22.74 -0.28 -33.12
N ASP A 231 -23.93 -0.39 -33.70
CA ASP A 231 -24.44 -1.65 -34.26
C ASP A 231 -23.74 -2.08 -35.56
N ASN A 232 -22.97 -1.18 -36.19
CA ASN A 232 -22.35 -1.41 -37.49
C ASN A 232 -20.91 -1.98 -37.45
N ILE A 233 -20.35 -2.28 -36.27
CA ILE A 233 -18.96 -2.73 -36.13
C ILE A 233 -18.91 -4.22 -35.75
N PRO A 234 -18.47 -5.13 -36.63
CA PRO A 234 -18.26 -6.53 -36.28
C PRO A 234 -17.14 -6.63 -35.23
N GLY A 235 -17.38 -7.36 -34.13
CA GLY A 235 -16.40 -7.56 -33.06
C GLY A 235 -16.40 -6.52 -31.94
N ARG A 236 -17.44 -5.67 -31.84
CA ARG A 236 -17.64 -4.66 -30.78
C ARG A 236 -17.32 -5.15 -29.36
N TYR A 237 -17.80 -6.34 -29.01
CA TYR A 237 -17.58 -6.94 -27.70
C TYR A 237 -16.09 -7.06 -27.39
N TRP A 238 -15.30 -7.61 -28.32
CA TRP A 238 -13.86 -7.77 -28.18
C TRP A 238 -13.12 -6.44 -28.13
N VAL A 239 -13.54 -5.46 -28.93
CA VAL A 239 -12.94 -4.11 -28.90
C VAL A 239 -13.18 -3.46 -27.54
N SER A 240 -14.42 -3.44 -27.04
CA SER A 240 -14.73 -2.86 -25.73
C SER A 240 -14.02 -3.60 -24.59
N LEU A 241 -13.96 -4.94 -24.65
CA LEU A 241 -13.26 -5.77 -23.68
C LEU A 241 -11.76 -5.43 -23.66
N VAL A 242 -11.08 -5.46 -24.81
CA VAL A 242 -9.64 -5.15 -24.90
C VAL A 242 -9.36 -3.71 -24.44
N THR A 243 -10.17 -2.74 -24.87
CA THR A 243 -10.03 -1.35 -24.40
C THR A 243 -10.22 -1.24 -22.88
N SER A 244 -11.17 -1.96 -22.31
CA SER A 244 -11.39 -1.99 -20.85
C SER A 244 -10.20 -2.60 -20.11
N LEU A 245 -9.60 -3.67 -20.64
CA LEU A 245 -8.44 -4.34 -20.03
C LEU A 245 -7.19 -3.47 -20.10
N ILE A 246 -6.97 -2.74 -21.19
CA ILE A 246 -5.87 -1.76 -21.29
C ILE A 246 -6.11 -0.60 -20.32
N GLY A 247 -7.34 -0.11 -20.19
CA GLY A 247 -7.71 0.91 -19.22
C GLY A 247 -7.45 0.47 -17.77
N ARG A 248 -7.82 -0.77 -17.44
CA ARG A 248 -7.55 -1.40 -16.13
C ARG A 248 -6.06 -1.56 -15.85
N LEU A 249 -5.29 -1.99 -16.85
CA LEU A 249 -3.84 -2.10 -16.76
C LEU A 249 -3.22 -0.72 -16.48
N ALA A 250 -3.59 0.30 -17.23
CA ALA A 250 -3.13 1.67 -17.02
C ALA A 250 -3.50 2.19 -15.62
N PHE A 251 -4.72 1.90 -15.16
CA PHE A 251 -5.17 2.24 -13.82
C PHE A 251 -4.33 1.56 -12.73
N SER A 252 -4.02 0.26 -12.85
CA SER A 252 -3.21 -0.48 -11.87
C SER A 252 -1.78 0.08 -11.74
N VAL A 253 -1.19 0.55 -12.84
CA VAL A 253 0.09 1.29 -12.85
C VAL A 253 -0.02 2.62 -12.09
N SER A 254 -1.10 3.37 -12.32
CA SER A 254 -1.39 4.61 -11.58
C SER A 254 -1.60 4.33 -10.09
N TYR A 255 -2.38 3.31 -9.73
CA TYR A 255 -2.64 2.89 -8.35
C TYR A 255 -1.34 2.65 -7.59
N SER A 256 -0.46 1.82 -8.15
CA SER A 256 0.85 1.51 -7.56
C SER A 256 1.72 2.77 -7.45
N SER A 257 1.66 3.67 -8.43
CA SER A 257 2.41 4.94 -8.37
C SER A 257 1.93 5.85 -7.25
N VAL A 258 0.62 5.94 -7.02
CA VAL A 258 0.03 6.78 -5.96
C VAL A 258 0.34 6.22 -4.58
N VAL A 259 0.20 4.90 -4.39
CA VAL A 259 0.55 4.26 -3.11
C VAL A 259 2.03 4.51 -2.79
N LEU A 260 2.93 4.33 -3.76
CA LEU A 260 4.35 4.63 -3.57
C LEU A 260 4.57 6.10 -3.20
N TYR A 261 3.96 7.02 -3.95
CA TYR A 261 4.10 8.46 -3.74
C TYR A 261 3.65 8.87 -2.34
N VAL A 262 2.49 8.40 -1.88
CA VAL A 262 1.99 8.66 -0.52
C VAL A 262 2.96 8.11 0.52
N THR A 263 3.52 6.92 0.29
CA THR A 263 4.48 6.33 1.23
C THR A 263 5.84 7.03 1.29
N GLU A 264 6.18 7.83 0.29
CA GLU A 264 7.41 8.63 0.27
C GLU A 264 7.21 10.05 0.76
N LEU A 265 6.00 10.59 0.57
CA LEU A 265 5.65 11.95 0.94
C LEU A 265 5.52 12.12 2.46
N PHE A 266 4.98 11.11 3.14
CA PHE A 266 4.78 11.15 4.59
C PHE A 266 5.85 10.34 5.34
N PRO A 267 6.70 10.98 6.15
CA PRO A 267 7.48 10.27 7.15
C PRO A 267 6.54 9.58 8.15
N THR A 268 7.03 8.50 8.73
CA THR A 268 6.25 7.45 9.40
C THR A 268 5.53 7.95 10.65
N SER A 269 6.06 8.99 11.29
CA SER A 269 5.44 9.74 12.38
C SER A 269 4.08 10.34 12.00
N VAL A 270 3.92 10.85 10.77
CA VAL A 270 2.64 11.42 10.29
C VAL A 270 1.68 10.31 9.85
N ARG A 271 2.19 9.22 9.25
CA ARG A 271 1.35 8.11 8.77
C ARG A 271 0.67 7.34 9.90
N LYS A 272 1.34 7.19 11.05
CA LYS A 272 0.72 6.58 12.24
C LYS A 272 -0.44 7.44 12.74
N CYS A 273 -0.25 8.75 12.82
CA CYS A 273 -1.28 9.70 13.27
C CYS A 273 -2.51 9.75 12.32
N LEU A 274 -2.28 9.74 11.00
CA LEU A 274 -3.35 9.78 9.99
C LEU A 274 -4.18 8.48 9.90
N LYS A 275 -3.66 7.34 10.36
CA LYS A 275 -4.41 6.06 10.39
C LYS A 275 -5.23 5.88 11.66
N THR A 276 -4.92 6.63 12.71
CA THR A 276 -5.64 6.64 14.00
C THR A 276 -6.72 7.71 14.08
N LEU A 277 -6.78 8.63 13.11
CA LEU A 277 -7.92 9.53 12.87
C LEU A 277 -8.93 8.85 11.95
#